data_AF-A0A1F4MQS3-F1
#
_entry.id   AF-A0A1F4MQS3-F1
#
_cell.length_a   1.000
_cell.length_b   1.000
_cell.length_c   1.000
_cell.angle_alpha   90.00
_cell.angle_beta   90.00
_cell.angle_gamma   90.00
#
_symmetry.space_group_name_H-M   'P 1'
#
loop_
_entity.id
_entity.type
_entity.pdbx_description
1 polymer ?
#
loop_
_entity_poly.entity_id
_entity_poly.type
_entity_poly.pdbx_seq_one_letter_code
_entity_poly.pdbx_strand_id
1 'polypeptide(L)'
;MKRDKALEILRAANEKRAVQIDFPLVIDGIEIPVTMKNIDVIDVSMMQQMTIEKALNEARQEGLHLLPVNEMRWEAHLKRATENLEGPVKKEVLRRLEKEKPQTLADQIAIEASWYYTGRKYIPKILYVGDSQLFDESNIDDYYQLVRDMDVLTLLINKFSELMTRQREIEQSVKNLKATASLN
;
A
#
# COMPACT_ATOMS: atom_id res chain seq x y z
N MET A 1 21.94 16.14 17.04
CA MET A 1 22.32 15.35 18.24
C MET A 1 21.17 14.59 18.92
N LYS A 2 19.99 15.16 19.25
CA LYS A 2 18.84 14.35 19.75
C LYS A 2 17.98 13.70 18.63
N ARG A 3 18.02 14.28 17.42
CA ARG A 3 17.24 13.83 16.24
C ARG A 3 17.80 12.54 15.62
N ASP A 4 19.13 12.37 15.68
CA ASP A 4 19.86 11.28 15.03
C ASP A 4 19.68 9.94 15.78
N LYS A 5 19.64 9.99 17.12
CA LYS A 5 19.43 8.81 17.98
C LYS A 5 18.04 8.18 17.81
N ALA A 6 17.01 8.98 17.54
CA ALA A 6 15.64 8.47 17.33
C ALA A 6 15.48 7.77 15.97
N LEU A 7 16.15 8.28 14.93
CA LEU A 7 16.24 7.69 13.60
C LEU A 7 17.07 6.40 13.59
N GLU A 8 18.20 6.36 14.31
CA GLU A 8 19.01 5.14 14.49
C GLU A 8 18.27 4.05 15.26
N ILE A 9 17.48 4.39 16.28
CA ILE A 9 16.68 3.40 17.02
C ILE A 9 15.52 2.88 16.17
N LEU A 10 14.89 3.72 15.34
CA LEU A 10 13.87 3.28 14.38
C LEU A 10 14.49 2.42 13.28
N ARG A 11 15.68 2.78 12.77
CA ARG A 11 16.47 1.94 11.87
C ARG A 11 16.83 0.61 12.51
N ALA A 12 17.41 0.57 13.70
CA ALA A 12 17.78 -0.66 14.38
C ALA A 12 16.57 -1.54 14.77
N ALA A 13 15.42 -0.94 15.06
CA ALA A 13 14.18 -1.67 15.31
C ALA A 13 13.57 -2.24 14.01
N ASN A 14 13.69 -1.53 12.88
CA ASN A 14 13.28 -2.00 11.55
C ASN A 14 14.27 -3.02 10.95
N GLU A 15 15.57 -2.81 11.10
CA GLU A 15 16.65 -3.65 10.55
C GLU A 15 16.66 -5.05 11.16
N LYS A 16 16.12 -5.24 12.36
CA LYS A 16 15.94 -6.57 13.00
C LYS A 16 14.51 -7.12 12.96
N ARG A 17 13.54 -6.35 12.44
CA ARG A 17 12.12 -6.74 12.28
C ARG A 17 11.60 -6.21 10.96
N ALA A 18 12.23 -6.62 9.85
CA ALA A 18 11.67 -6.38 8.53
C ALA A 18 10.27 -7.00 8.52
N VAL A 19 9.23 -6.15 8.41
CA VAL A 19 7.87 -6.66 8.25
C VAL A 19 7.81 -7.25 6.86
N GLN A 20 7.45 -8.53 6.79
CA GLN A 20 7.25 -9.21 5.53
C GLN A 20 5.88 -9.87 5.51
N ILE A 21 5.35 -10.03 4.31
CA ILE A 21 4.15 -10.81 4.05
C ILE A 21 4.46 -11.78 2.93
N ASP A 22 4.27 -13.06 3.23
CA ASP A 22 4.42 -14.16 2.30
C ASP A 22 3.03 -14.58 1.80
N PHE A 23 2.88 -14.76 0.50
CA PHE A 23 1.62 -15.19 -0.12
C PHE A 23 1.87 -15.87 -1.48
N PRO A 24 1.00 -16.78 -1.93
CA PRO A 24 1.07 -17.31 -3.28
C PRO A 24 0.51 -16.28 -4.27
N LEU A 25 1.22 -16.09 -5.38
CA LEU A 25 0.73 -15.41 -6.57
C LEU A 25 0.37 -16.46 -7.61
N VAL A 26 -0.90 -16.55 -7.97
CA VAL A 26 -1.36 -17.51 -8.99
C VAL A 26 -1.28 -16.85 -10.36
N ILE A 27 -0.47 -17.41 -11.26
CA ILE A 27 -0.35 -16.96 -12.66
C ILE A 27 -0.59 -18.18 -13.54
N ASP A 28 -1.59 -18.12 -14.42
CA ASP A 28 -1.95 -19.23 -15.33
C ASP A 28 -2.12 -20.59 -14.63
N GLY A 29 -2.64 -20.56 -13.38
CA GLY A 29 -2.83 -21.75 -12.55
C GLY A 29 -1.59 -22.25 -11.81
N ILE A 30 -0.45 -21.55 -11.93
CA ILE A 30 0.80 -21.85 -11.21
C ILE A 30 0.89 -20.96 -9.97
N GLU A 31 1.07 -21.58 -8.81
CA GLU A 31 1.33 -20.89 -7.55
C GLU A 31 2.82 -20.54 -7.42
N ILE A 32 3.12 -19.24 -7.41
CA ILE A 32 4.46 -18.69 -7.19
C ILE A 32 4.54 -18.16 -5.75
N PRO A 33 5.41 -18.69 -4.88
CA PRO A 33 5.55 -18.19 -3.51
C PRO A 33 6.29 -16.86 -3.52
N VAL A 34 5.58 -15.77 -3.23
CA VAL A 34 6.14 -14.42 -3.22
C VAL A 34 6.19 -13.82 -1.83
N THR A 35 7.19 -12.98 -1.62
CA THR A 35 7.38 -12.20 -0.40
C THR A 35 7.35 -10.71 -0.72
N MET A 36 6.65 -9.93 0.08
CA MET A 36 6.68 -8.46 0.06
C MET A 36 7.30 -7.94 1.36
N LYS A 37 8.32 -7.08 1.25
CA LYS A 37 9.12 -6.57 2.38
C LYS A 37 8.84 -5.08 2.60
N ASN A 38 8.83 -4.63 3.85
CA ASN A 38 8.55 -3.22 4.20
C ASN A 38 9.69 -2.24 3.87
N ILE A 39 10.90 -2.71 3.59
CA ILE A 39 12.03 -1.84 3.26
C ILE A 39 11.81 -1.06 1.95
N ASP A 40 11.10 -1.65 1.00
CA ASP A 40 10.81 -1.07 -0.32
C ASP A 40 9.49 -0.26 -0.34
N VAL A 41 8.75 -0.26 0.78
CA VAL A 41 7.44 0.40 0.90
C VAL A 41 7.55 1.93 0.95
N ILE A 42 8.67 2.47 1.41
CA ILE A 42 8.89 3.92 1.48
C ILE A 42 8.84 4.52 0.07
N ASP A 43 9.54 3.89 -0.88
CA ASP A 43 9.59 4.34 -2.27
C ASP A 43 8.21 4.22 -2.93
N VAL A 44 7.49 3.12 -2.69
CA VAL A 44 6.11 2.94 -3.17
C VAL A 44 5.18 4.03 -2.60
N SER A 45 5.32 4.37 -1.31
CA SER A 45 4.51 5.39 -0.65
C SER A 45 4.78 6.80 -1.21
N MET A 46 6.05 7.13 -1.49
CA MET A 46 6.40 8.41 -2.12
C MET A 46 5.82 8.52 -3.53
N MET A 47 5.90 7.44 -4.33
CA MET A 47 5.32 7.41 -5.67
C MET A 47 3.79 7.49 -5.66
N GLN A 48 3.15 6.90 -4.65
CA GLN A 48 1.71 7.01 -4.45
C GLN A 48 1.30 8.46 -4.19
N GLN A 49 2.01 9.18 -3.32
CA GLN A 49 1.75 10.60 -3.04
C GLN A 49 1.89 11.47 -4.28
N MET A 50 2.98 11.30 -5.04
CA MET A 50 3.18 12.03 -6.30
C MET A 50 2.04 11.77 -7.31
N THR A 51 1.54 10.53 -7.36
CA THR A 51 0.43 10.16 -8.24
C THR A 51 -0.88 10.83 -7.80
N ILE A 52 -1.16 10.86 -6.50
CA ILE A 52 -2.34 11.55 -5.94
C ILE A 52 -2.28 13.03 -6.31
N GLU A 53 -1.14 13.69 -6.06
CA GLU A 53 -0.98 15.13 -6.33
C GLU A 53 -1.20 15.44 -7.82
N LYS A 54 -0.60 14.65 -8.70
CA LYS A 54 -0.77 14.81 -10.15
C LYS A 54 -2.25 14.64 -10.56
N ALA A 55 -2.86 13.52 -10.18
CA ALA A 55 -4.24 13.21 -10.58
C ALA A 55 -5.25 14.21 -9.97
N LEU A 56 -4.99 14.69 -8.75
CA LEU A 56 -5.81 15.72 -8.10
C LEU A 56 -5.74 17.05 -8.85
N ASN A 57 -4.55 17.46 -9.30
CA ASN A 57 -4.37 18.68 -10.08
C ASN A 57 -5.09 18.60 -11.44
N GLU A 58 -4.97 17.47 -12.14
CA GLU A 58 -5.66 17.22 -13.41
C GLU A 58 -7.19 17.26 -13.21
N ALA A 59 -7.72 16.51 -12.23
CA ALA A 59 -9.16 16.50 -11.93
C ALA A 59 -9.70 17.87 -11.47
N ARG A 60 -8.87 18.68 -10.79
CA ARG A 60 -9.24 20.06 -10.40
C ARG A 60 -9.35 20.97 -11.60
N GLN A 61 -8.44 20.87 -12.57
CA GLN A 61 -8.48 21.65 -13.82
C GLN A 61 -9.76 21.33 -14.62
N GLU A 62 -10.24 20.11 -14.54
CA GLU A 62 -11.52 19.68 -15.14
C GLU A 62 -12.76 20.09 -14.32
N GLY A 63 -12.60 20.79 -13.20
CA GLY A 63 -13.71 21.28 -12.36
C GLY A 63 -14.34 20.22 -11.46
N LEU A 64 -13.78 19.00 -11.39
CA LEU A 64 -14.37 17.88 -10.64
C LEU A 64 -14.33 18.06 -9.13
N HIS A 65 -13.52 19.00 -8.63
CA HIS A 65 -13.48 19.37 -7.22
C HIS A 65 -14.75 20.07 -6.73
N LEU A 66 -15.60 20.54 -7.65
CA LEU A 66 -16.90 21.13 -7.34
C LEU A 66 -18.03 20.09 -7.34
N LEU A 67 -17.74 18.87 -7.76
CA LEU A 67 -18.71 17.78 -7.85
C LEU A 67 -18.63 16.88 -6.62
N PRO A 68 -19.78 16.37 -6.15
CA PRO A 68 -19.82 15.43 -5.04
C PRO A 68 -19.18 14.10 -5.42
N VAL A 69 -18.74 13.36 -4.42
CA VAL A 69 -18.25 11.98 -4.56
C VAL A 69 -19.31 11.10 -5.23
N ASN A 70 -18.87 10.21 -6.10
CA ASN A 70 -19.71 9.14 -6.61
C ASN A 70 -19.75 7.98 -5.60
N GLU A 71 -20.78 7.96 -4.76
CA GLU A 71 -20.94 7.00 -3.66
C GLU A 71 -20.91 5.55 -4.14
N MET A 72 -21.58 5.22 -5.24
CA MET A 72 -21.59 3.86 -5.80
C MET A 72 -20.18 3.39 -6.20
N ARG A 73 -19.38 4.28 -6.82
CA ARG A 73 -17.98 3.97 -7.16
C ARG A 73 -17.12 3.83 -5.91
N TRP A 74 -17.37 4.66 -4.89
CA TRP A 74 -16.63 4.61 -3.64
C TRP A 74 -16.90 3.32 -2.87
N GLU A 75 -18.17 2.91 -2.75
CA GLU A 75 -18.55 1.62 -2.14
C GLU A 75 -17.90 0.44 -2.87
N ALA A 76 -17.90 0.48 -4.21
CA ALA A 76 -17.22 -0.54 -5.00
C ALA A 76 -15.70 -0.56 -4.76
N HIS A 77 -15.08 0.60 -4.54
CA HIS A 77 -13.66 0.70 -4.17
C HIS A 77 -13.40 0.09 -2.78
N LEU A 78 -14.21 0.42 -1.78
CA LEU A 78 -14.11 -0.17 -0.43
C LEU A 78 -14.24 -1.69 -0.46
N LYS A 79 -15.19 -2.20 -1.25
CA LYS A 79 -15.39 -3.64 -1.43
C LYS A 79 -14.13 -4.30 -2.00
N ARG A 80 -13.59 -3.79 -3.11
CA ARG A 80 -12.37 -4.35 -3.75
C ARG A 80 -11.17 -4.33 -2.81
N ALA A 81 -10.94 -3.20 -2.13
CA ALA A 81 -9.81 -3.03 -1.22
C ALA A 81 -9.86 -3.93 0.04
N THR A 82 -10.95 -4.67 0.23
CA THR A 82 -11.17 -5.49 1.43
C THR A 82 -11.65 -6.91 1.11
N GLU A 83 -11.79 -7.24 -0.17
CA GLU A 83 -12.37 -8.49 -0.66
C GLU A 83 -11.63 -9.72 -0.11
N ASN A 84 -10.30 -9.69 -0.13
CA ASN A 84 -9.44 -10.80 0.32
C ASN A 84 -8.76 -10.52 1.68
N LEU A 85 -9.28 -9.55 2.43
CA LEU A 85 -8.81 -9.26 3.78
C LEU A 85 -9.74 -9.90 4.81
N GLU A 86 -9.15 -10.44 5.87
CA GLU A 86 -9.86 -11.11 6.96
C GLU A 86 -9.51 -10.52 8.33
N GLY A 87 -10.37 -10.83 9.31
CA GLY A 87 -10.09 -10.60 10.73
C GLY A 87 -9.78 -9.14 11.10
N PRO A 88 -8.81 -8.91 12.01
CA PRO A 88 -8.44 -7.57 12.46
C PRO A 88 -7.93 -6.65 11.34
N VAL A 89 -7.21 -7.19 10.36
CA VAL A 89 -6.64 -6.42 9.24
C VAL A 89 -7.75 -5.81 8.40
N LYS A 90 -8.77 -6.61 8.02
CA LYS A 90 -9.92 -6.11 7.25
C LYS A 90 -10.60 -4.95 7.97
N LYS A 91 -10.83 -5.08 9.29
CA LYS A 91 -11.48 -4.06 10.11
C LYS A 91 -10.66 -2.76 10.14
N GLU A 92 -9.35 -2.85 10.32
CA GLU A 92 -8.50 -1.66 10.37
C GLU A 92 -8.38 -0.98 9.00
N VAL A 93 -8.27 -1.75 7.91
CA VAL A 93 -8.25 -1.20 6.55
C VAL A 93 -9.57 -0.51 6.23
N LEU A 94 -10.73 -1.13 6.52
CA LEU A 94 -12.04 -0.51 6.35
C LEU A 94 -12.14 0.79 7.14
N ARG A 95 -11.84 0.76 8.44
CA ARG A 95 -11.89 1.93 9.32
C ARG A 95 -11.03 3.08 8.81
N ARG A 96 -9.85 2.76 8.25
CA ARG A 96 -8.96 3.76 7.64
C ARG A 96 -9.58 4.36 6.40
N LEU A 97 -10.03 3.53 5.46
CA LEU A 97 -10.62 4.00 4.20
C LEU A 97 -11.90 4.82 4.44
N GLU A 98 -12.74 4.43 5.40
CA GLU A 98 -13.92 5.21 5.81
C GLU A 98 -13.54 6.58 6.37
N LYS A 99 -12.49 6.66 7.19
CA LYS A 99 -11.97 7.94 7.70
C LYS A 99 -11.36 8.81 6.60
N GLU A 100 -10.76 8.17 5.60
CA GLU A 100 -10.12 8.79 4.44
C GLU A 100 -11.11 8.98 3.28
N LYS A 101 -12.42 8.86 3.53
CA LYS A 101 -13.44 9.05 2.50
C LYS A 101 -13.23 10.40 1.78
N PRO A 102 -13.16 10.40 0.43
CA PRO A 102 -12.96 11.62 -0.33
C PRO A 102 -14.09 12.62 -0.06
N GLN A 103 -13.80 13.91 -0.23
CA GLN A 103 -14.80 14.98 -0.06
C GLN A 103 -15.37 15.43 -1.40
N THR A 104 -14.59 15.28 -2.46
CA THR A 104 -14.96 15.69 -3.82
C THR A 104 -14.72 14.57 -4.83
N LEU A 105 -15.34 14.67 -6.01
CA LEU A 105 -15.07 13.74 -7.10
C LEU A 105 -13.60 13.78 -7.54
N ALA A 106 -12.94 14.96 -7.46
CA ALA A 106 -11.52 15.07 -7.74
C ALA A 106 -10.66 14.26 -6.76
N ASP A 107 -10.97 14.32 -5.45
CA ASP A 107 -10.25 13.53 -4.45
C ASP A 107 -10.45 12.02 -4.68
N GLN A 108 -11.69 11.62 -5.01
CA GLN A 108 -12.00 10.23 -5.33
C GLN A 108 -11.19 9.73 -6.52
N ILE A 109 -11.15 10.49 -7.61
CA ILE A 109 -10.38 10.13 -8.82
C ILE A 109 -8.89 10.05 -8.50
N ALA A 110 -8.35 10.97 -7.71
CA ALA A 110 -6.95 10.94 -7.30
C ALA A 110 -6.61 9.69 -6.48
N ILE A 111 -7.47 9.30 -5.54
CA ILE A 111 -7.31 8.07 -4.76
C ILE A 111 -7.37 6.84 -5.67
N GLU A 112 -8.39 6.75 -6.53
CA GLU A 112 -8.56 5.62 -7.45
C GLU A 112 -7.38 5.50 -8.43
N ALA A 113 -6.89 6.62 -8.96
CA ALA A 113 -5.70 6.67 -9.81
C ALA A 113 -4.46 6.20 -9.04
N SER A 114 -4.26 6.68 -7.80
CA SER A 114 -3.15 6.23 -6.97
C SER A 114 -3.19 4.73 -6.71
N TRP A 115 -4.38 4.15 -6.51
CA TRP A 115 -4.58 2.73 -6.29
C TRP A 115 -4.19 1.93 -7.52
N TYR A 116 -4.67 2.38 -8.70
CA TYR A 116 -4.34 1.79 -9.98
C TYR A 116 -2.84 1.83 -10.26
N TYR A 117 -2.18 2.99 -10.11
CA TYR A 117 -0.75 3.13 -10.36
C TYR A 117 0.11 2.41 -9.32
N THR A 118 -0.25 2.46 -8.04
CA THR A 118 0.51 1.78 -6.97
C THR A 118 0.44 0.27 -7.11
N GLY A 119 -0.78 -0.26 -7.29
CA GLY A 119 -1.00 -1.68 -7.50
C GLY A 119 -0.46 -2.23 -8.81
N ARG A 120 -0.60 -1.50 -9.92
CA ARG A 120 -0.12 -1.99 -11.21
C ARG A 120 1.35 -1.71 -11.46
N LYS A 121 1.89 -0.58 -11.02
CA LYS A 121 3.23 -0.13 -11.46
C LYS A 121 4.33 -0.35 -10.44
N TYR A 122 4.00 -0.32 -9.16
CA TYR A 122 5.01 -0.24 -8.11
C TYR A 122 5.03 -1.49 -7.21
N ILE A 123 3.87 -1.99 -6.78
CA ILE A 123 3.80 -3.19 -5.92
C ILE A 123 4.43 -4.44 -6.57
N PRO A 124 4.22 -4.74 -7.87
CA PRO A 124 4.85 -5.92 -8.48
C PRO A 124 6.38 -5.89 -8.46
N LYS A 125 6.99 -4.69 -8.52
CA LYS A 125 8.44 -4.49 -8.57
C LYS A 125 9.14 -4.76 -7.22
N ILE A 126 8.36 -4.86 -6.15
CA ILE A 126 8.86 -5.13 -4.80
C ILE A 126 8.48 -6.54 -4.32
N LEU A 127 8.03 -7.40 -5.25
CA LEU A 127 7.80 -8.82 -4.99
C LEU A 127 9.10 -9.60 -5.14
N TYR A 128 9.34 -10.53 -4.22
CA TYR A 128 10.53 -11.37 -4.20
C TYR A 128 10.15 -12.85 -4.26
N VAL A 129 10.99 -13.66 -4.90
CA VAL A 129 11.02 -15.12 -4.77
C VAL A 129 12.35 -15.50 -4.13
N GLY A 130 12.31 -15.92 -2.86
CA GLY A 130 13.52 -16.01 -2.04
C GLY A 130 14.18 -14.64 -1.87
N ASP A 131 15.43 -14.52 -2.32
CA ASP A 131 16.21 -13.28 -2.23
C ASP A 131 16.23 -12.45 -3.52
N SER A 132 15.62 -12.94 -4.60
CA SER A 132 15.60 -12.26 -5.90
C SER A 132 14.27 -11.56 -6.14
N GLN A 133 14.28 -10.39 -6.77
CA GLN A 133 13.04 -9.75 -7.23
C GLN A 133 12.37 -10.62 -8.28
N LEU A 134 11.05 -10.77 -8.18
CA LEU A 134 10.24 -11.55 -9.13
C LEU A 134 10.30 -10.93 -10.53
N PHE A 135 10.23 -9.60 -10.59
CA PHE A 135 10.33 -8.85 -11.84
C PHE A 135 11.52 -7.89 -11.80
N ASP A 136 12.44 -8.06 -12.76
CA ASP A 136 13.58 -7.19 -13.02
C ASP A 136 13.52 -6.60 -14.44
N GLU A 137 14.58 -5.93 -14.88
CA GLU A 137 14.63 -5.32 -16.21
C GLU A 137 14.56 -6.34 -17.36
N SER A 138 14.87 -7.62 -17.11
CA SER A 138 14.94 -8.67 -18.12
C SER A 138 13.59 -9.36 -18.39
N ASN A 139 12.63 -9.27 -17.46
CA ASN A 139 11.31 -9.92 -17.56
C ASN A 139 10.14 -8.94 -17.35
N ILE A 140 10.37 -7.65 -17.64
CA ILE A 140 9.35 -6.59 -17.49
C ILE A 140 8.12 -6.81 -18.40
N ASP A 141 8.22 -7.59 -19.47
CA ASP A 141 7.08 -7.91 -20.32
C ASP A 141 6.09 -8.87 -19.65
N ASP A 142 6.58 -9.81 -18.82
CA ASP A 142 5.74 -10.68 -17.99
C ASP A 142 5.01 -9.87 -16.91
N TYR A 143 5.63 -8.78 -16.44
CA TYR A 143 4.98 -7.78 -15.59
C TYR A 143 3.76 -7.14 -16.27
N TYR A 144 3.85 -6.77 -17.56
CA TYR A 144 2.73 -6.12 -18.26
C TYR A 144 1.54 -7.06 -18.49
N GLN A 145 1.77 -8.37 -18.49
CA GLN A 145 0.72 -9.38 -18.57
C GLN A 145 0.04 -9.56 -17.20
N LEU A 146 0.83 -9.69 -16.13
CA LEU A 146 0.34 -9.84 -14.76
C LEU A 146 -0.61 -8.70 -14.34
N VAL A 147 -0.22 -7.45 -14.61
CA VAL A 147 -0.91 -6.27 -14.08
C VAL A 147 -2.23 -5.95 -14.79
N ARG A 148 -2.59 -6.73 -15.82
CA ARG A 148 -3.89 -6.64 -16.49
C ARG A 148 -4.97 -7.45 -15.78
N ASP A 149 -4.57 -8.47 -15.03
CA ASP A 149 -5.49 -9.27 -14.21
C ASP A 149 -5.97 -8.45 -12.99
N MET A 150 -7.28 -8.28 -12.88
CA MET A 150 -7.90 -7.49 -11.82
C MET A 150 -7.92 -8.21 -10.47
N ASP A 151 -7.92 -9.54 -10.47
CA ASP A 151 -7.88 -10.35 -9.25
C ASP A 151 -6.47 -10.31 -8.67
N VAL A 152 -5.45 -10.43 -9.52
CA VAL A 152 -4.04 -10.24 -9.13
C VAL A 152 -3.82 -8.83 -8.59
N LEU A 153 -4.29 -7.80 -9.29
CA LEU A 153 -4.18 -6.41 -8.82
C LEU A 153 -4.81 -6.23 -7.43
N THR A 154 -6.01 -6.77 -7.24
CA THR A 154 -6.74 -6.68 -5.97
C THR A 154 -5.99 -7.40 -4.85
N LEU A 155 -5.46 -8.60 -5.12
CA LEU A 155 -4.62 -9.34 -4.18
C LEU A 155 -3.39 -8.52 -3.75
N LEU A 156 -2.64 -7.99 -4.72
CA LEU A 156 -1.41 -7.24 -4.46
C LEU A 156 -1.66 -6.02 -3.58
N ILE A 157 -2.73 -5.28 -3.82
CA ILE A 157 -3.04 -4.09 -3.03
C ILE A 157 -3.56 -4.44 -1.64
N ASN A 158 -4.30 -5.54 -1.51
CA ASN A 158 -4.73 -6.06 -0.22
C ASN A 158 -3.50 -6.45 0.63
N LYS A 159 -2.54 -7.17 0.04
CA LYS A 159 -1.29 -7.57 0.72
C LYS A 159 -0.41 -6.38 1.06
N PHE A 160 -0.32 -5.38 0.19
CA PHE A 160 0.36 -4.13 0.51
C PHE A 160 -0.32 -3.37 1.66
N SER A 161 -1.66 -3.32 1.68
CA SER A 161 -2.42 -2.70 2.77
C SER A 161 -2.22 -3.42 4.11
N GLU A 162 -2.14 -4.75 4.08
CA GLU A 162 -1.79 -5.57 5.24
C GLU A 162 -0.37 -5.23 5.75
N LEU A 163 0.61 -5.13 4.84
CA LEU A 163 2.00 -4.80 5.16
C LEU A 163 2.11 -3.43 5.86
N MET A 164 1.46 -2.43 5.29
CA MET A 164 1.37 -1.07 5.85
C MET A 164 0.74 -1.06 7.24
N THR A 165 -0.30 -1.87 7.46
CA THR A 165 -1.00 -1.95 8.74
C THR A 165 -0.09 -2.55 9.81
N ARG A 166 0.55 -3.69 9.52
CA ARG A 166 1.51 -4.34 10.42
C ARG A 166 2.69 -3.43 10.77
N GLN A 167 3.23 -2.71 9.78
CA GLN A 167 4.29 -1.72 10.04
C GLN A 167 3.83 -0.64 11.04
N ARG A 168 2.62 -0.10 10.86
CA ARG A 168 2.09 0.96 11.72
C ARG A 168 1.88 0.50 13.16
N GLU A 169 1.41 -0.72 13.37
CA GLU A 169 1.24 -1.31 14.71
C GLU A 169 2.57 -1.41 15.45
N ILE A 170 3.65 -1.78 14.74
CA ILE A 170 5.01 -1.80 15.29
C ILE A 170 5.47 -0.38 15.64
N GLU A 171 5.28 0.58 14.73
CA GLU A 171 5.64 1.99 14.99
C GLU A 171 4.92 2.56 16.22
N GLN A 172 3.62 2.26 16.38
CA GLN A 172 2.84 2.70 17.54
C GLN A 172 3.29 2.02 18.82
N SER A 173 3.55 0.72 18.77
CA SER A 173 4.06 -0.03 19.93
C SER A 173 5.42 0.51 20.40
N VAL A 174 6.32 0.83 19.48
CA VAL A 174 7.61 1.48 19.80
C VAL A 174 7.41 2.87 20.40
N LYS A 175 6.47 3.68 19.88
CA LYS A 175 6.15 5.01 20.45
C LYS A 175 5.60 4.89 21.88
N ASN A 176 4.72 3.93 22.13
CA ASN A 176 4.13 3.72 23.45
C ASN A 176 5.15 3.23 24.47
N LEU A 177 6.06 2.32 24.08
CA LEU A 177 7.19 1.89 24.93
C LEU A 177 8.13 3.03 25.30
N LYS A 178 8.36 3.99 24.39
CA LYS A 178 9.14 5.20 24.69
C LYS A 178 8.42 6.13 25.67
N ALA A 179 7.10 6.28 25.54
CA ALA A 179 6.31 7.11 26.43
C ALA A 179 6.32 6.56 27.87
N THR A 180 6.18 5.25 28.05
CA THR A 180 6.28 4.61 29.37
C THR A 180 7.71 4.60 29.92
N ALA A 181 8.74 4.42 29.07
CA ALA A 181 10.14 4.52 29.50
C ALA A 181 10.60 5.95 29.83
N SER A 182 9.84 6.98 29.45
CA SER A 182 10.10 8.39 29.79
C SER A 182 9.35 8.86 31.05
N LEU A 183 8.48 8.00 31.59
CA LEU A 183 7.67 8.24 32.79
C LEU A 183 8.18 7.48 34.02
N ASN A 184 9.21 6.64 33.85
CA ASN A 184 9.96 5.95 34.90
C ASN A 184 11.39 6.48 34.95
#